data_AF-A0A5J4VFK6-F1
#
_entry.id   AF-A0A5J4VFK6-F1
#
_cell.length_a   1.000
_cell.length_b   1.000
_cell.length_c   1.000
_cell.angle_alpha   90.00
_cell.angle_beta   90.00
_cell.angle_gamma   90.00
#
_symmetry.space_group_name_H-M   'P 1'
#
loop_
_entity.id
_entity.type
_entity.pdbx_description
1 polymer ?
#
loop_
_entity_poly.entity_id
_entity_poly.type
_entity_poly.pdbx_seq_one_letter_code
_entity_poly.pdbx_strand_id
1 'polypeptide(L)'
;MLDKAGTFIAQHHPNHIGTRRISANTFAVQTKPETATCFTSIQSGVFTLDNVKYWYLNYIYNFMYKCLDRKRFHFVLADTDSIYVAIAGDPNKDCHQQIESIVTDKQFYDQHVYQYLPDPNKDIYDNKKILGFGIDNEGNELTSLGPKCYSMIVHKLNKEKQQYEFKPKITSK
;
A
#
# COMPACT_ATOMS: atom_id res chain seq x y z
N MET A 1 -37.07 -1.42 -22.67
CA MET A 1 -36.00 -0.40 -22.55
C MET A 1 -35.80 -0.13 -21.07
N LEU A 2 -34.55 -0.17 -20.58
CA LEU A 2 -34.24 0.24 -19.20
C LEU A 2 -34.29 1.78 -19.11
N ASP A 3 -34.74 2.31 -17.98
CA ASP A 3 -34.67 3.74 -17.70
C ASP A 3 -33.24 4.16 -17.33
N LYS A 4 -33.03 5.46 -17.13
CA LYS A 4 -31.69 6.03 -16.86
C LYS A 4 -31.07 5.46 -15.58
N ALA A 5 -31.88 5.22 -14.55
CA ALA A 5 -31.44 4.64 -13.28
C ALA A 5 -31.09 3.15 -13.44
N GLY A 6 -31.93 2.38 -14.14
CA GLY A 6 -31.68 0.97 -14.45
C GLY A 6 -30.44 0.77 -15.32
N THR A 7 -30.15 1.71 -16.22
CA THR A 7 -28.94 1.69 -17.06
C THR A 7 -27.69 1.94 -16.22
N PHE A 8 -27.71 2.91 -15.30
CA PHE A 8 -26.61 3.19 -14.39
C PHE A 8 -26.30 2.00 -13.48
N ILE A 9 -27.34 1.37 -12.91
CA ILE A 9 -27.17 0.19 -12.06
C ILE A 9 -26.61 -0.99 -12.87
N ALA A 10 -27.11 -1.23 -14.09
CA ALA A 10 -26.61 -2.30 -14.93
C ALA A 10 -25.13 -2.11 -15.34
N GLN A 11 -24.70 -0.87 -15.55
CA GLN A 11 -23.31 -0.56 -15.92
C GLN A 11 -22.32 -0.68 -14.75
N HIS A 12 -22.73 -0.31 -13.53
CA HIS A 12 -21.86 -0.31 -12.36
C HIS A 12 -21.99 -1.56 -11.48
N HIS A 13 -23.11 -2.27 -11.56
CA HIS A 13 -23.42 -3.47 -10.78
C HIS A 13 -23.95 -4.58 -11.69
N PRO A 14 -23.07 -5.24 -12.48
CA PRO A 14 -23.47 -6.24 -13.46
C PRO A 14 -24.22 -7.46 -12.85
N ASN A 15 -24.04 -7.71 -11.56
CA ASN A 15 -24.75 -8.76 -10.82
C ASN A 15 -26.08 -8.30 -10.23
N HIS A 16 -26.50 -7.06 -10.44
CA HIS A 16 -27.75 -6.56 -9.90
C HIS A 16 -28.95 -7.35 -10.43
N ILE A 17 -29.79 -7.83 -9.52
CA ILE A 17 -31.06 -8.51 -9.85
C ILE A 17 -32.23 -7.54 -9.68
N GLY A 18 -32.27 -6.84 -8.55
CA GLY A 18 -33.37 -5.93 -8.25
C GLY A 18 -33.18 -5.19 -6.93
N THR A 19 -33.99 -4.15 -6.75
CA THR A 19 -34.01 -3.35 -5.52
C THR A 19 -35.42 -3.35 -4.94
N ARG A 20 -35.56 -3.58 -3.63
CA ARG A 20 -36.83 -3.50 -2.89
C ARG A 20 -36.73 -2.46 -1.80
N ARG A 21 -37.65 -1.49 -1.78
CA ARG A 21 -37.75 -0.50 -0.69
C ARG A 21 -38.23 -1.19 0.60
N ILE A 22 -37.52 -0.95 1.70
CA ILE A 22 -37.87 -1.43 3.04
C ILE A 22 -38.49 -0.30 3.87
N SER A 23 -37.96 0.93 3.75
CA SER A 23 -38.45 2.10 4.50
C SER A 23 -38.28 3.39 3.69
N ALA A 24 -38.59 4.55 4.30
CA ALA A 24 -38.46 5.85 3.66
C ALA A 24 -37.10 6.03 2.95
N ASN A 25 -36.00 5.65 3.62
CA ASN A 25 -34.62 5.84 3.15
C ASN A 25 -33.79 4.54 3.14
N THR A 26 -34.43 3.36 3.12
CA THR A 26 -33.73 2.07 3.16
C THR A 26 -34.22 1.16 2.05
N PHE A 27 -33.27 0.56 1.32
CA PHE A 27 -33.53 -0.35 0.21
C PHE A 27 -32.69 -1.62 0.37
N ALA A 28 -33.31 -2.78 0.15
CA ALA A 28 -32.60 -4.03 -0.05
C ALA A 28 -32.22 -4.16 -1.52
N VAL A 29 -30.96 -4.49 -1.78
CA VAL A 29 -30.43 -4.77 -3.11
C VAL A 29 -30.19 -6.27 -3.20
N GLN A 30 -30.79 -6.91 -4.19
CA GLN A 30 -30.53 -8.31 -4.52
C GLN A 30 -29.50 -8.38 -5.64
N THR A 31 -28.46 -9.19 -5.44
CA THR A 31 -27.43 -9.46 -6.42
C THR A 31 -27.35 -10.95 -6.71
N LYS A 32 -26.88 -11.33 -7.90
CA LYS A 32 -26.54 -12.71 -8.22
C LYS A 32 -25.40 -13.17 -7.31
N PRO A 33 -25.46 -14.38 -6.74
CA PRO A 33 -24.31 -14.97 -6.06
C PRO A 33 -23.14 -15.06 -7.04
N GLU A 34 -21.98 -14.55 -6.64
CA GLU A 34 -20.74 -14.80 -7.37
C GLU A 34 -20.12 -16.09 -6.85
N THR A 35 -19.83 -17.01 -7.77
CA THR A 35 -19.09 -18.23 -7.46
C THR A 35 -17.65 -18.03 -7.91
N ALA A 36 -16.71 -18.03 -6.95
CA ALA A 36 -15.29 -18.07 -7.24
C ALA A 36 -14.78 -19.50 -7.04
N THR A 37 -14.22 -20.10 -8.09
CA THR A 37 -13.59 -21.41 -8.02
C THR A 37 -12.14 -21.22 -7.55
N CYS A 38 -11.85 -21.52 -6.29
CA CYS A 38 -10.47 -21.55 -5.79
C CYS A 38 -10.00 -23.01 -5.73
N PHE A 39 -9.02 -23.38 -6.55
CA PHE A 39 -8.40 -24.70 -6.51
C PHE A 39 -7.35 -24.83 -5.39
N THR A 40 -6.97 -23.70 -4.79
CA THR A 40 -5.97 -23.64 -3.73
C THR A 40 -6.62 -23.85 -2.37
N SER A 41 -6.03 -24.70 -1.52
CA SER A 41 -6.57 -24.93 -0.18
C SER A 41 -6.49 -23.66 0.68
N ILE A 42 -7.46 -23.47 1.57
CA ILE A 42 -7.46 -22.38 2.55
C ILE A 42 -6.15 -22.36 3.36
N GLN A 43 -5.61 -23.54 3.65
CA GLN A 43 -4.33 -23.71 4.35
C GLN A 43 -3.17 -23.03 3.62
N SER A 44 -3.12 -23.10 2.29
CA SER A 44 -2.09 -22.40 1.51
C SER A 44 -2.22 -20.88 1.67
N GLY A 45 -3.44 -20.34 1.69
CA GLY A 45 -3.67 -18.92 1.90
C GLY A 45 -3.23 -18.46 3.29
N VAL A 46 -3.58 -19.22 4.32
CA VAL A 46 -3.14 -18.96 5.70
C VAL A 46 -1.62 -19.01 5.81
N PHE A 47 -0.98 -20.03 5.23
CA PHE A 47 0.48 -20.15 5.20
C PHE A 47 1.13 -18.93 4.56
N THR A 48 0.67 -18.51 3.38
CA THR A 48 1.23 -17.33 2.69
C THR A 48 1.08 -16.07 3.55
N LEU A 49 -0.08 -15.83 4.15
CA LEU A 49 -0.33 -14.65 4.97
C LEU A 49 0.55 -14.61 6.22
N ASP A 50 0.76 -15.74 6.88
CA ASP A 50 1.61 -15.80 8.08
C ASP A 50 3.09 -15.62 7.75
N ASN A 51 3.55 -16.18 6.62
CA ASN A 51 4.92 -15.94 6.15
C ASN A 51 5.17 -14.47 5.80
N VAL A 52 4.19 -13.78 5.19
CA VAL A 52 4.31 -12.34 4.91
C VAL A 52 4.42 -11.52 6.19
N LYS A 53 3.59 -11.82 7.21
CA LYS A 53 3.69 -11.16 8.53
C LYS A 53 5.06 -11.38 9.16
N TYR A 54 5.57 -12.63 9.11
CA TYR A 54 6.89 -12.94 9.62
C TYR A 54 7.97 -12.12 8.92
N TRP A 55 7.89 -11.95 7.60
CA TRP A 55 8.85 -11.13 6.86
C TRP A 55 8.82 -9.66 7.25
N TYR A 56 7.63 -9.09 7.43
CA TYR A 56 7.50 -7.73 7.94
C TYR A 56 8.14 -7.58 9.33
N LEU A 57 7.87 -8.52 10.24
CA LEU A 57 8.49 -8.49 11.57
C LEU A 57 10.01 -8.62 11.47
N ASN A 58 10.52 -9.49 10.61
CA ASN A 58 11.96 -9.59 10.42
C ASN A 58 12.57 -8.27 9.93
N TYR A 59 11.97 -7.62 8.94
CA TYR A 59 12.45 -6.31 8.46
C TYR A 59 12.40 -5.24 9.55
N ILE A 60 11.30 -5.15 10.30
CA ILE A 60 11.13 -4.15 11.35
C ILE A 60 12.12 -4.38 12.51
N TYR A 61 12.16 -5.60 13.05
CA TYR A 61 12.93 -5.89 14.27
C TYR A 61 14.40 -6.18 13.99
N ASN A 62 14.72 -6.91 12.93
CA ASN A 62 16.09 -7.32 12.64
C ASN A 62 16.86 -6.35 11.74
N PHE A 63 16.18 -5.41 11.09
CA PHE A 63 16.82 -4.33 10.33
C PHE A 63 16.49 -2.96 10.92
N MET A 64 15.25 -2.47 10.78
CA MET A 64 14.92 -1.08 11.12
C MET A 64 15.24 -0.72 12.58
N TYR A 65 14.85 -1.56 13.54
CA TYR A 65 15.08 -1.28 14.96
C TYR A 65 16.54 -1.40 15.39
N LYS A 66 17.39 -2.07 14.61
CA LYS A 66 18.82 -2.21 14.91
C LYS A 66 19.63 -1.00 14.43
N CYS A 67 19.28 -0.43 13.29
CA CYS A 67 20.09 0.63 12.68
C CYS A 67 19.41 1.99 12.53
N LEU A 68 18.12 2.14 12.82
CA LEU A 68 17.41 3.42 12.69
C LEU A 68 17.00 4.01 14.05
N ASP A 69 16.95 5.35 14.12
CA ASP A 69 16.41 6.07 15.27
C ASP A 69 14.89 5.86 15.37
N ARG A 70 14.47 5.04 16.33
CA ARG A 70 13.07 4.71 16.61
C ARG A 70 12.19 5.90 16.99
N LYS A 71 12.77 7.06 17.34
CA LYS A 71 11.99 8.28 17.62
C LYS A 71 11.73 9.11 16.36
N ARG A 72 12.40 8.79 15.26
CA ARG A 72 12.38 9.58 14.02
C ARG A 72 11.64 8.89 12.88
N PHE A 73 10.90 7.82 13.14
CA PHE A 73 9.96 7.29 12.17
C PHE A 73 8.68 6.77 12.82
N HIS A 74 7.62 6.68 12.03
CA HIS A 74 6.33 6.18 12.45
C HIS A 74 5.67 5.35 11.33
N PHE A 75 5.14 4.18 11.67
CA PHE A 75 4.35 3.38 10.73
C PHE A 75 2.95 3.98 10.62
N VAL A 76 2.59 4.46 9.43
CA VAL A 76 1.30 5.15 9.22
C VAL A 76 0.22 4.16 8.79
N LEU A 77 0.54 3.29 7.83
CA LEU A 77 -0.33 2.22 7.38
C LEU A 77 0.47 1.06 6.80
N ALA A 78 -0.13 -0.13 6.85
CA ALA A 78 0.34 -1.31 6.16
C ALA A 78 -0.85 -1.97 5.44
N ASP A 79 -0.63 -2.45 4.22
CA ASP A 79 -1.56 -3.32 3.48
C ASP A 79 -0.84 -4.66 3.23
N THR A 80 -1.47 -5.59 2.50
CA THR A 80 -0.94 -6.95 2.28
C THR A 80 0.53 -7.01 1.85
N ASP A 81 0.97 -6.08 1.01
CA ASP A 81 2.28 -6.07 0.34
C ASP A 81 3.00 -4.72 0.41
N SER A 82 2.49 -3.77 1.20
CA SER A 82 3.06 -2.41 1.32
C SER A 82 3.07 -1.90 2.76
N ILE A 83 4.09 -1.11 3.10
CA ILE A 83 4.16 -0.34 4.34
C ILE A 83 4.44 1.11 3.97
N TYR A 84 3.77 2.03 4.67
CA TYR A 84 4.03 3.46 4.58
C TYR A 84 4.61 3.94 5.89
N VAL A 85 5.78 4.56 5.81
CA VAL A 85 6.55 5.04 6.96
C VAL A 85 6.69 6.54 6.82
N ALA A 86 6.30 7.28 7.85
CA ALA A 86 6.63 8.70 7.99
C ALA A 86 8.02 8.81 8.64
N ILE A 87 8.91 9.61 8.06
CA ILE A 87 10.29 9.76 8.52
C ILE A 87 10.53 11.23 8.89
N ALA A 88 10.99 11.47 10.10
CA ALA A 88 11.51 12.76 10.53
C ALA A 88 12.95 12.90 10.04
N GLY A 89 13.11 13.23 8.76
CA GLY A 89 14.40 13.38 8.11
C GLY A 89 15.15 14.67 8.48
N ASP A 90 16.19 14.97 7.71
CA ASP A 90 16.89 16.25 7.72
C ASP A 90 16.05 17.31 6.98
N PRO A 91 15.68 18.43 7.62
CA PRO A 91 14.91 19.50 6.98
C PRO A 91 15.65 20.19 5.83
N ASN A 92 16.96 20.01 5.70
CA ASN A 92 17.76 20.58 4.61
C ASN A 92 17.81 19.68 3.37
N LYS A 93 17.26 18.45 3.45
CA LYS A 93 17.20 17.49 2.35
C LYS A 93 15.75 17.34 1.86
N ASP A 94 15.58 16.90 0.63
CA ASP A 94 14.27 16.60 0.06
C ASP A 94 13.73 15.24 0.54
N CYS A 95 12.57 14.82 0.01
CA CYS A 95 11.96 13.53 0.35
C CYS A 95 12.74 12.31 -0.15
N HIS A 96 13.72 12.47 -1.05
CA HIS A 96 14.52 11.37 -1.60
C HIS A 96 15.62 10.92 -0.62
N GLN A 97 15.78 11.58 0.52
CA GLN A 97 16.71 11.16 1.58
C GLN A 97 16.33 9.82 2.25
N GLN A 98 15.08 9.37 2.09
CA GLN A 98 14.56 8.12 2.65
C GLN A 98 14.90 7.95 4.14
N ILE A 99 15.45 6.80 4.53
CA ILE A 99 15.83 6.46 5.91
C ILE A 99 17.28 6.85 6.24
N GLU A 100 18.08 7.33 5.27
CA GLU A 100 19.52 7.58 5.48
C GLU A 100 19.79 8.59 6.59
N SER A 101 18.94 9.62 6.71
CA SER A 101 19.11 10.69 7.70
C SER A 101 18.81 10.26 9.14
N ILE A 102 18.21 9.09 9.33
CA ILE A 102 17.86 8.55 10.65
C ILE A 102 18.65 7.29 11.00
N VAL A 103 19.66 6.94 10.21
CA VAL A 103 20.55 5.81 10.50
C VAL A 103 21.43 6.13 11.72
N THR A 104 21.31 5.31 12.76
CA THR A 104 22.11 5.40 14.00
C THR A 104 23.31 4.46 13.98
N ASP A 105 23.19 3.29 13.34
CA ASP A 105 24.30 2.33 13.16
C ASP A 105 24.60 2.17 11.68
N LYS A 106 25.55 2.97 11.21
CA LYS A 106 25.94 3.00 9.79
C LYS A 106 26.65 1.74 9.35
N GLN A 107 27.47 1.12 10.21
CA GLN A 107 28.19 -0.10 9.86
C GLN A 107 27.19 -1.24 9.64
N PHE A 108 26.22 -1.41 10.54
CA PHE A 108 25.17 -2.41 10.36
C PHE A 108 24.31 -2.11 9.12
N TYR A 109 23.94 -0.84 8.91
CA TYR A 109 23.14 -0.41 7.77
C TYR A 109 23.82 -0.74 6.44
N ASP A 110 25.06 -0.29 6.23
CA ASP A 110 25.81 -0.48 4.98
C ASP A 110 26.01 -1.97 4.65
N GLN A 111 26.10 -2.83 5.67
CA GLN A 111 26.22 -4.28 5.51
C GLN A 111 24.91 -4.98 5.10
N HIS A 112 23.75 -4.48 5.54
CA HIS A 112 22.48 -5.21 5.45
C HIS A 112 21.41 -4.54 4.59
N VAL A 113 21.57 -3.25 4.24
CA VAL A 113 20.54 -2.48 3.51
C VAL A 113 20.10 -3.17 2.23
N TYR A 114 21.04 -3.67 1.43
CA TYR A 114 20.75 -4.30 0.14
C TYR A 114 20.18 -5.72 0.24
N GLN A 115 20.09 -6.29 1.45
CA GLN A 115 19.28 -7.49 1.68
C GLN A 115 17.78 -7.15 1.59
N TYR A 116 17.39 -5.96 2.02
CA TYR A 116 15.99 -5.54 2.13
C TYR A 116 15.59 -4.54 1.06
N LEU A 117 16.42 -3.53 0.79
CA LEU A 117 16.15 -2.45 -0.17
C LEU A 117 16.93 -2.63 -1.46
N PRO A 118 16.52 -2.00 -2.58
CA PRO A 118 17.18 -2.16 -3.86
C PRO A 118 18.63 -1.67 -3.84
N ASP A 119 19.53 -2.42 -4.47
CA ASP A 119 20.93 -2.00 -4.66
C ASP A 119 21.03 -1.10 -5.90
N PRO A 120 21.49 0.16 -5.76
CA PRO A 120 21.61 1.08 -6.89
C PRO A 120 22.65 0.62 -7.94
N ASN A 121 23.54 -0.31 -7.57
CA ASN A 121 24.54 -0.86 -8.48
C ASN A 121 24.02 -2.07 -9.27
N LYS A 122 22.82 -2.57 -8.97
CA LYS A 122 22.19 -3.69 -9.66
C LYS A 122 21.14 -3.22 -10.66
N ASP A 123 20.70 -4.14 -11.50
CA ASP A 123 19.72 -3.87 -12.53
C ASP A 123 18.28 -3.73 -11.99
N ILE A 124 17.34 -3.48 -12.90
CA ILE A 124 15.92 -3.30 -12.60
C ILE A 124 15.27 -4.50 -11.90
N TYR A 125 15.86 -5.70 -11.96
CA TYR A 125 15.29 -6.89 -11.33
C TYR A 125 15.53 -6.89 -9.82
N ASP A 126 16.55 -6.18 -9.31
CA ASP A 126 16.79 -6.09 -7.87
C ASP A 126 15.65 -5.35 -7.14
N ASN A 127 14.99 -4.40 -7.80
CA ASN A 127 13.75 -3.78 -7.30
C ASN A 127 12.59 -4.78 -7.11
N LYS A 128 12.65 -5.94 -7.76
CA LYS A 128 11.64 -7.00 -7.70
C LYS A 128 12.17 -8.28 -7.06
N LYS A 129 13.28 -8.19 -6.31
CA LYS A 129 13.87 -9.36 -5.67
C LYS A 129 12.90 -9.99 -4.68
N ILE A 130 12.93 -11.32 -4.62
CA ILE A 130 12.10 -12.10 -3.71
C ILE A 130 12.43 -11.68 -2.28
N LEU A 131 11.40 -11.26 -1.53
CA LEU A 131 11.48 -10.85 -0.11
C LEU A 131 12.23 -9.53 0.14
N GLY A 132 12.53 -8.77 -0.92
CA GLY A 132 12.94 -7.37 -0.81
C GLY A 132 11.73 -6.43 -0.85
N PHE A 133 11.97 -5.20 -0.39
CA PHE A 133 11.05 -4.07 -0.54
C PHE A 133 11.50 -3.20 -1.71
N GLY A 134 10.58 -2.99 -2.65
CA GLY A 134 10.73 -1.95 -3.66
C GLY A 134 10.27 -0.59 -3.11
N ILE A 135 10.93 0.48 -3.55
CA ILE A 135 10.51 1.84 -3.22
C ILE A 135 9.52 2.29 -4.29
N ASP A 136 8.22 2.20 -3.95
CA ASP A 136 7.17 2.53 -4.91
C ASP A 136 6.97 4.04 -5.07
N ASN A 137 6.99 4.78 -3.95
CA ASN A 137 6.74 6.21 -3.95
C ASN A 137 7.40 6.89 -2.74
N GLU A 138 7.82 8.13 -2.95
CA GLU A 138 8.36 9.02 -1.91
C GLU A 138 7.58 10.32 -1.96
N GLY A 139 7.28 10.90 -0.80
CA GLY A 139 6.46 12.09 -0.72
C GLY A 139 6.76 12.90 0.54
N ASN A 140 6.35 14.17 0.52
CA ASN A 140 6.54 15.07 1.65
C ASN A 140 5.46 14.87 2.72
N GLU A 141 4.25 14.49 2.30
CA GLU A 141 3.07 14.42 3.16
C GLU A 141 2.25 13.17 2.87
N LEU A 142 1.83 12.50 3.94
CA LEU A 142 0.92 11.35 3.91
C LEU A 142 -0.18 11.57 4.95
N THR A 143 -1.43 11.61 4.49
CA THR A 143 -2.62 11.67 5.34
C THR A 143 -3.39 10.36 5.23
N SER A 144 -3.64 9.71 6.37
CA SER A 144 -4.43 8.47 6.45
C SER A 144 -5.66 8.68 7.32
N LEU A 145 -6.85 8.40 6.78
CA LEU A 145 -8.12 8.46 7.50
C LEU A 145 -8.56 7.07 8.00
N GLY A 146 -7.98 6.01 7.44
CA GLY A 146 -8.27 4.63 7.81
C GLY A 146 -7.69 3.62 6.83
N PRO A 147 -7.93 2.31 7.04
CA PRO A 147 -7.45 1.27 6.14
C PRO A 147 -7.90 1.52 4.70
N LYS A 148 -6.94 1.52 3.76
CA LYS A 148 -7.15 1.78 2.33
C LYS A 148 -7.74 3.16 1.98
N CYS A 149 -7.75 4.10 2.94
CA CYS A 149 -8.25 5.45 2.79
C CYS A 149 -7.15 6.47 3.17
N TYR A 150 -6.26 6.76 2.23
CA TYR A 150 -5.14 7.68 2.43
C TYR A 150 -4.86 8.52 1.17
N SER A 151 -4.12 9.60 1.35
CA SER A 151 -3.61 10.47 0.28
C SER A 151 -2.16 10.83 0.56
N MET A 152 -1.33 10.86 -0.48
CA MET A 152 0.09 11.18 -0.39
C MET A 152 0.48 12.20 -1.46
N ILE A 153 1.24 13.22 -1.05
CA ILE A 153 1.78 14.23 -1.96
C ILE A 153 3.16 13.76 -2.42
N VAL A 154 3.20 13.22 -3.64
CA VAL A 154 4.41 12.69 -4.28
C VAL A 154 5.11 13.79 -5.07
N HIS A 155 6.42 13.95 -4.89
CA HIS A 155 7.22 14.79 -5.79
C HIS A 155 7.56 13.97 -7.04
N LYS A 156 6.81 14.17 -8.13
CA LYS A 156 7.24 13.71 -9.46
C LYS A 156 8.13 14.79 -10.08
N LEU A 157 9.37 14.42 -10.38
CA LEU A 157 10.30 15.25 -11.13
C LEU A 157 9.91 15.25 -12.62
N ASN A 158 8.79 15.89 -12.95
CA ASN A 158 8.49 16.32 -14.31
C ASN A 158 8.57 17.85 -14.34
N LYS A 159 9.56 18.37 -15.07
CA LYS A 159 9.47 19.73 -15.60
C LYS A 159 8.16 19.79 -16.38
N GLU A 160 7.28 20.69 -15.96
CA GLU A 160 5.90 20.89 -16.44
C GLU A 160 4.83 20.02 -15.76
N LYS A 161 4.19 20.66 -14.77
CA LYS A 161 2.94 20.29 -14.05
C LYS A 161 3.14 19.44 -12.80
N GLN A 162 2.82 20.07 -11.66
CA GLN A 162 2.41 19.40 -10.43
C GLN A 162 1.27 18.44 -10.79
N GLN A 163 1.56 17.14 -10.90
CA GLN A 163 0.53 16.13 -11.01
C GLN A 163 0.14 15.67 -9.61
N TYR A 164 -1.00 16.17 -9.14
CA TYR A 164 -1.68 15.65 -7.96
C TYR A 164 -2.28 14.30 -8.31
N GLU A 165 -1.69 13.21 -7.80
CA GLU A 165 -2.22 11.87 -8.01
C GLU A 165 -3.15 11.51 -6.84
N PHE A 166 -4.45 11.75 -7.01
CA PHE A 166 -5.47 11.12 -6.17
C PHE A 166 -5.58 9.67 -6.66
N LYS A 167 -5.06 8.71 -5.89
CA LYS A 167 -5.35 7.27 -6.08
C LYS A 167 -6.43 6.85 -5.08
N PRO A 168 -7.72 7.15 -5.32
CA PRO A 168 -8.77 6.53 -4.54
C PRO A 168 -8.77 5.05 -4.90
N LYS A 169 -8.25 4.19 -4.02
CA LYS A 169 -8.54 2.77 -4.08
C LYS A 169 -9.97 2.57 -3.55
N ILE A 170 -10.95 3.15 -4.23
CA ILE A 170 -12.35 2.77 -4.05
C ILE A 170 -12.43 1.37 -4.66
N THR A 171 -12.14 0.39 -3.82
CA THR A 171 -12.57 -0.98 -4.12
C THR A 171 -14.08 -0.93 -3.86
N SER A 172 -14.88 -0.81 -4.93
CA SER A 172 -16.30 -1.10 -4.79
C SER A 172 -16.38 -2.56 -4.36
N LYS A 173 -16.87 -2.77 -3.14
CA LYS A 173 -17.32 -4.10 -2.71
C LYS A 173 -18.45 -4.58 -3.61
#